data_AF-A0A850B751-F1
#
_entry.id   AF-A0A850B751-F1
#
_cell.length_a   1.000
_cell.length_b   1.000
_cell.length_c   1.000
_cell.angle_alpha   90.00
_cell.angle_beta   90.00
_cell.angle_gamma   90.00
#
_symmetry.space_group_name_H-M   'P 1'
#
loop_
_entity.id
_entity.type
_entity.pdbx_description
1 polymer ?
#
loop_
_entity_poly.entity_id
_entity_poly.type
_entity_poly.pdbx_seq_one_letter_code
_entity_poly.pdbx_strand_id
1 'polypeptide(L)'
;MRRIKTVLAIAAFGAALSLNAPSALAQGGMAAEPVQIDASTRTSLAKDIEAAKAAHPEAFEAVKNVQGHKPEVYQKARNPIPVVGRELRRLGPSALLPMLEALAFEAPARGGATDQEWTALTVGMLEAVGVQTERGFVKVDADLRSTVPHIFAIGDVAGPPMLAHKAMHEGVQVVEHLAGRPTHPVDATFIPNCTYCQPQVASIGMTEAKAREAGYSVKVSQFPFVGVGKSVAIGETEGWVKIVSDARYGEILGATIVGPEATELIHELVLARTAELTADELVGMVHAHPTLSEAIHEAALGVDGLPLHI
;
A
#
# COMPACT_ATOMS: atom_id res chain seq x y z
N MET A 1 -24.48 16.62 25.73
CA MET A 1 -23.69 16.80 24.49
C MET A 1 -22.80 15.57 24.28
N ARG A 2 -23.29 14.54 23.59
CA ARG A 2 -22.49 13.39 23.13
C ARG A 2 -22.00 13.72 21.71
N ARG A 3 -20.69 13.98 21.54
CA ARG A 3 -20.08 14.18 20.22
C ARG A 3 -20.00 12.82 19.52
N ILE A 4 -20.70 12.71 18.39
CA ILE A 4 -20.67 11.57 17.48
C ILE A 4 -19.23 11.42 16.97
N LYS A 5 -18.54 10.35 17.39
CA LYS A 5 -17.23 9.94 16.87
C LYS A 5 -17.47 8.81 15.87
N THR A 6 -18.00 9.13 14.70
CA THR A 6 -18.04 8.18 13.57
C THR A 6 -16.81 8.49 12.72
N VAL A 7 -15.75 7.68 12.89
CA VAL A 7 -14.55 7.77 12.06
C VAL A 7 -14.72 6.76 10.94
N LEU A 8 -14.89 7.26 9.72
CA LEU A 8 -15.07 6.43 8.54
C LEU A 8 -13.74 6.39 7.78
N ALA A 9 -13.07 5.23 7.83
CA ALA A 9 -11.95 4.95 6.94
C ALA A 9 -12.51 4.76 5.53
N ILE A 10 -12.24 5.70 4.61
CA ILE A 10 -12.55 5.52 3.20
C ILE A 10 -11.42 4.66 2.62
N ALA A 11 -11.55 3.34 2.78
CA ALA A 11 -10.74 2.38 2.06
C ALA A 11 -11.24 2.35 0.60
N ALA A 12 -10.60 3.11 -0.28
CA ALA A 12 -10.72 2.90 -1.71
C ALA A 12 -10.03 1.57 -2.06
N PHE A 13 -10.80 0.48 -1.97
CA PHE A 13 -10.58 -0.86 -2.52
C PHE A 13 -9.16 -1.47 -2.43
N GLY A 14 -9.01 -2.43 -1.51
CA GLY A 14 -7.91 -3.39 -1.52
C GLY A 14 -7.74 -4.11 -0.18
N ALA A 15 -8.55 -5.15 0.04
CA ALA A 15 -8.50 -6.15 1.13
C ALA A 15 -8.98 -5.72 2.54
N ALA A 16 -9.99 -6.44 3.04
CA ALA A 16 -10.36 -6.51 4.46
C ALA A 16 -10.16 -7.95 4.94
N LEU A 17 -9.49 -8.11 6.10
CA LEU A 17 -9.39 -9.39 6.79
C LEU A 17 -10.64 -9.57 7.66
N SER A 18 -11.50 -10.54 7.34
CA SER A 18 -12.46 -11.09 8.29
C SER A 18 -12.10 -12.54 8.59
N LEU A 19 -11.75 -12.79 9.86
CA LEU A 19 -11.64 -14.13 10.42
C LEU A 19 -13.03 -14.77 10.43
N ASN A 20 -13.32 -15.62 9.44
CA ASN A 20 -14.01 -16.92 9.57
C ASN A 20 -14.33 -17.48 8.18
N ALA A 21 -13.51 -18.43 7.72
CA ALA A 21 -13.89 -19.36 6.65
C ALA A 21 -14.88 -20.40 7.23
N PRO A 22 -15.89 -20.87 6.46
CA PRO A 22 -15.58 -21.91 5.47
C PRO A 22 -16.50 -21.87 4.23
N SER A 23 -15.97 -21.53 3.06
CA SER A 23 -16.45 -22.05 1.76
C SER A 23 -15.53 -21.68 0.60
N ALA A 24 -14.22 -21.80 0.78
CA ALA A 24 -13.27 -21.76 -0.33
C ALA A 24 -13.06 -23.21 -0.79
N LEU A 25 -13.82 -23.68 -1.80
CA LEU A 25 -13.45 -24.84 -2.65
C LEU A 25 -14.39 -25.14 -3.84
N ALA A 26 -15.40 -24.32 -4.17
CA ALA A 26 -16.37 -24.73 -5.19
C ALA A 26 -16.24 -24.07 -6.59
N GLN A 27 -15.63 -22.90 -6.76
CA GLN A 27 -15.66 -22.24 -8.07
C GLN A 27 -14.34 -21.50 -8.35
N GLY A 28 -13.55 -22.08 -9.26
CA GLY A 28 -12.31 -21.50 -9.76
C GLY A 28 -12.57 -20.21 -10.54
N GLY A 29 -11.78 -19.19 -10.21
CA GLY A 29 -11.79 -17.87 -10.86
C GLY A 29 -11.63 -16.76 -9.82
N MET A 30 -10.40 -16.31 -9.56
CA MET A 30 -10.15 -15.17 -8.69
C MET A 30 -10.63 -13.88 -9.36
N ALA A 31 -11.76 -13.35 -8.90
CA ALA A 31 -12.12 -11.95 -9.02
C ALA A 31 -12.60 -11.51 -7.63
N ALA A 32 -11.76 -10.78 -6.90
CA ALA A 32 -12.15 -10.20 -5.62
C ALA A 32 -13.15 -9.07 -5.87
N GLU A 33 -14.42 -9.33 -5.56
CA GLU A 33 -15.51 -8.36 -5.61
C GLU A 33 -15.33 -7.23 -4.56
N PRO A 34 -16.04 -6.10 -4.74
CA PRO A 34 -16.22 -5.08 -3.70
C PRO A 34 -16.39 -5.69 -2.33
N VAL A 35 -15.65 -5.16 -1.35
CA VAL A 35 -15.84 -5.46 0.08
C VAL A 35 -17.34 -5.40 0.36
N GLN A 36 -17.95 -6.55 0.60
CA GLN A 36 -19.34 -6.62 1.02
C GLN A 36 -19.39 -5.99 2.41
N ILE A 37 -19.81 -4.73 2.48
CA ILE A 37 -20.20 -4.10 3.75
C ILE A 37 -21.25 -5.04 4.34
N ASP A 38 -21.00 -5.56 5.54
CA ASP A 38 -21.93 -6.47 6.19
C ASP A 38 -23.29 -5.76 6.37
N ALA A 39 -24.38 -6.54 6.35
CA ALA A 39 -25.73 -5.98 6.36
C ALA A 39 -26.00 -5.11 7.60
N SER A 40 -25.33 -5.36 8.72
CA SER A 40 -25.51 -4.58 9.95
C SER A 40 -24.85 -3.21 9.86
N THR A 41 -23.61 -3.14 9.35
CA THR A 41 -22.90 -1.88 9.09
C THR A 41 -23.63 -1.05 8.03
N ARG A 42 -24.14 -1.70 6.97
CA ARG A 42 -24.93 -1.02 5.93
C ARG A 42 -26.21 -0.40 6.47
N THR A 43 -26.89 -1.10 7.39
CA THR A 43 -28.11 -0.60 8.04
C THR A 43 -27.81 0.56 8.98
N SER A 44 -26.71 0.49 9.76
CA SER A 44 -26.29 1.60 10.62
C SER A 44 -25.94 2.85 9.80
N LEU A 45 -25.20 2.68 8.70
CA LEU A 45 -24.82 3.78 7.81
C LEU A 45 -26.04 4.42 7.15
N ALA A 46 -27.01 3.62 6.68
CA ALA A 46 -28.26 4.13 6.12
C ALA A 46 -29.04 4.99 7.12
N LYS A 47 -29.07 4.59 8.40
CA LYS A 47 -29.72 5.37 9.46
C LYS A 47 -29.02 6.71 9.71
N ASP A 48 -27.68 6.72 9.70
CA ASP A 48 -26.89 7.94 9.86
C ASP A 48 -27.05 8.88 8.65
N ILE A 49 -27.14 8.32 7.44
CA ILE A 49 -27.43 9.06 6.20
C ILE A 49 -28.81 9.70 6.27
N GLU A 50 -29.87 8.96 6.62
CA GLU A 50 -31.22 9.51 6.75
C GLU A 50 -31.31 10.61 7.82
N ALA A 51 -30.64 10.43 8.95
CA ALA A 51 -30.56 11.45 9.99
C ALA A 51 -29.86 12.72 9.49
N ALA A 52 -28.79 12.59 8.70
CA ALA A 52 -28.09 13.72 8.10
C ALA A 52 -28.91 14.38 6.98
N LYS A 53 -29.67 13.61 6.20
CA LYS A 53 -30.55 14.08 5.12
C LYS A 53 -31.70 14.93 5.66
N ALA A 54 -32.22 14.57 6.83
CA ALA A 54 -33.20 15.39 7.55
C ALA A 54 -32.59 16.69 8.12
N ALA A 55 -31.31 16.67 8.51
CA ALA A 55 -30.63 17.81 9.13
C ALA A 55 -30.06 18.82 8.12
N HIS A 56 -29.59 18.34 6.96
CA HIS A 56 -28.89 19.12 5.94
C HIS A 56 -29.34 18.76 4.51
N PRO A 57 -30.64 18.87 4.18
CA PRO A 57 -31.15 18.50 2.85
C PRO A 57 -30.46 19.26 1.70
N GLU A 58 -30.01 20.50 1.95
CA GLU A 58 -29.27 21.32 1.00
C GLU A 58 -27.94 20.69 0.55
N ALA A 59 -27.28 19.94 1.43
CA ALA A 59 -26.02 19.27 1.11
C ALA A 59 -26.25 18.04 0.21
N PHE A 60 -27.35 17.32 0.43
CA PHE A 60 -27.76 16.18 -0.39
C PHE A 60 -28.19 16.61 -1.79
N GLU A 61 -28.95 17.69 -1.89
CA GLU A 61 -29.36 18.26 -3.18
C GLU A 61 -28.16 18.80 -3.97
N ALA A 62 -27.22 19.47 -3.31
CA ALA A 62 -25.99 19.94 -3.94
C ALA A 62 -25.12 18.80 -4.49
N VAL A 63 -24.96 17.70 -3.74
CA VAL A 63 -24.20 16.52 -4.21
C VAL A 63 -24.92 15.80 -5.36
N LYS A 64 -26.25 15.70 -5.32
CA LYS A 64 -27.05 15.13 -6.41
C LYS A 64 -26.99 15.97 -7.69
N ASN A 65 -26.96 17.29 -7.57
CA ASN A 65 -26.79 18.19 -8.72
C ASN A 65 -25.40 18.04 -9.38
N VAL A 66 -24.39 17.62 -8.60
CA VAL A 66 -23.06 17.29 -9.13
C VAL A 66 -23.06 15.95 -9.87
N GLN A 67 -23.84 14.95 -9.47
CA GLN A 67 -23.99 13.70 -10.22
C GLN A 67 -24.58 13.91 -11.63
N GLY A 68 -25.28 15.03 -11.88
CA GLY A 68 -25.82 15.40 -13.20
C GLY A 68 -24.80 15.96 -14.20
N HIS A 69 -23.49 15.86 -13.93
CA HIS A 69 -22.45 16.46 -14.75
C HIS A 69 -22.30 15.79 -16.12
N LYS A 70 -22.47 16.55 -17.21
CA LYS A 70 -22.21 16.10 -18.59
C LYS A 70 -20.81 16.57 -19.04
N PRO A 71 -19.83 15.68 -19.22
CA PRO A 71 -18.44 16.01 -19.57
C PRO A 71 -18.29 16.83 -20.86
N GLU A 72 -19.23 16.67 -21.78
CA GLU A 72 -19.31 17.32 -23.10
C GLU A 72 -19.28 18.86 -23.03
N VAL A 73 -19.78 19.45 -21.93
CA VAL A 73 -19.88 20.90 -21.74
C VAL A 73 -18.50 21.52 -21.42
N TYR A 74 -17.59 20.76 -20.81
CA TYR A 74 -16.30 21.25 -20.31
C TYR A 74 -15.14 21.04 -21.29
N GLN A 75 -15.30 20.19 -22.30
CA GLN A 75 -14.34 20.06 -23.40
C GLN A 75 -14.18 21.34 -24.23
N LYS A 76 -15.16 22.27 -24.16
CA LYS A 76 -15.13 23.56 -24.88
C LYS A 76 -14.60 24.73 -24.04
N ALA A 77 -14.30 24.53 -22.76
CA ALA A 77 -13.87 25.60 -21.87
C ALA A 77 -12.35 25.82 -21.96
N ARG A 78 -11.94 27.09 -21.98
CA ARG A 78 -10.51 27.50 -22.06
C ARG A 78 -9.70 27.11 -20.81
N ASN A 79 -10.37 26.74 -19.72
CA ASN A 79 -9.82 26.16 -18.49
C ASN A 79 -10.81 25.07 -17.99
N PRO A 80 -10.54 23.77 -18.21
CA PRO A 80 -11.45 22.69 -17.86
C PRO A 80 -11.23 22.28 -16.40
N ILE A 81 -11.58 23.17 -15.45
CA ILE A 81 -11.70 22.81 -14.03
C ILE A 81 -13.20 22.76 -13.74
N PRO A 82 -13.77 21.62 -13.32
CA PRO A 82 -15.17 21.54 -12.93
C PRO A 82 -15.49 22.59 -11.85
N VAL A 83 -16.51 23.42 -12.09
CA VAL A 83 -17.00 24.41 -11.11
C VAL A 83 -17.58 23.73 -9.85
N VAL A 84 -17.80 22.41 -9.93
CA VAL A 84 -18.15 21.46 -8.86
C VAL A 84 -17.31 21.65 -7.60
N GLY A 85 -16.00 21.92 -7.76
CA GLY A 85 -15.11 22.12 -6.63
C GLY A 85 -15.47 23.33 -5.76
N ARG A 86 -16.21 24.33 -6.24
CA ARG A 86 -16.54 25.55 -5.46
C ARG A 86 -17.79 25.39 -4.59
N GLU A 87 -18.81 24.68 -5.09
CA GLU A 87 -20.05 24.43 -4.34
C GLU A 87 -19.84 23.38 -3.26
N LEU A 88 -19.13 22.31 -3.57
CA LEU A 88 -18.87 21.27 -2.59
C LEU A 88 -17.84 21.70 -1.52
N ARG A 89 -16.81 22.51 -1.88
CA ARG A 89 -15.91 23.12 -0.87
C ARG A 89 -16.63 24.01 0.13
N ARG A 90 -17.80 24.57 -0.21
CA ARG A 90 -18.63 25.36 0.73
C ARG A 90 -19.38 24.48 1.73
N LEU A 91 -19.66 23.23 1.38
CA LEU A 91 -20.32 22.26 2.25
C LEU A 91 -19.33 21.70 3.30
N GLY A 92 -18.07 21.46 2.89
CA GLY A 92 -17.04 20.95 3.81
C GLY A 92 -17.46 19.59 4.42
N PRO A 93 -17.39 19.39 5.75
CA PRO A 93 -17.71 18.12 6.38
C PRO A 93 -19.16 17.63 6.16
N SER A 94 -20.12 18.52 5.91
CA SER A 94 -21.52 18.14 5.70
C SER A 94 -21.77 17.45 4.35
N ALA A 95 -20.83 17.51 3.41
CA ALA A 95 -20.90 16.79 2.15
C ALA A 95 -20.59 15.28 2.29
N LEU A 96 -19.95 14.85 3.38
CA LEU A 96 -19.45 13.48 3.52
C LEU A 96 -20.55 12.41 3.40
N LEU A 97 -21.61 12.52 4.19
CA LEU A 97 -22.71 11.55 4.21
C LEU A 97 -23.53 11.54 2.89
N PRO A 98 -23.87 12.69 2.29
CA PRO A 98 -24.41 12.72 0.93
C PRO A 98 -23.54 12.02 -0.12
N MET A 99 -22.22 12.20 -0.03
CA MET A 99 -21.29 11.57 -0.97
C MET A 99 -21.16 10.07 -0.78
N LEU A 100 -21.24 9.61 0.47
CA LEU A 100 -21.27 8.19 0.78
C LEU A 100 -22.58 7.56 0.33
N GLU A 101 -23.72 8.23 0.47
CA GLU A 101 -24.99 7.81 -0.13
C GLU A 101 -24.83 7.66 -1.65
N ALA A 102 -24.31 8.70 -2.30
CA ALA A 102 -24.04 8.74 -3.73
C ALA A 102 -23.07 7.64 -4.23
N LEU A 103 -22.04 7.29 -3.46
CA LEU A 103 -21.00 6.33 -3.87
C LEU A 103 -21.29 4.88 -3.46
N ALA A 104 -21.92 4.67 -2.29
CA ALA A 104 -22.12 3.34 -1.73
C ALA A 104 -23.55 2.78 -1.97
N PHE A 105 -24.53 3.64 -2.24
CA PHE A 105 -25.94 3.24 -2.38
C PHE A 105 -26.56 3.64 -3.71
N GLU A 106 -26.26 4.84 -4.21
CA GLU A 106 -26.83 5.37 -5.46
C GLU A 106 -25.86 5.34 -6.64
N ALA A 107 -24.63 4.88 -6.43
CA ALA A 107 -23.63 4.81 -7.48
C ALA A 107 -24.20 4.00 -8.65
N PRO A 108 -24.23 4.56 -9.88
CA PRO A 108 -24.69 3.80 -11.03
C PRO A 108 -23.85 2.53 -11.08
N ALA A 109 -24.48 1.36 -11.12
CA ALA A 109 -23.80 0.07 -11.06
C ALA A 109 -22.82 -0.09 -12.24
N ARG A 110 -21.57 0.43 -12.14
CA ARG A 110 -20.59 0.61 -13.25
C ARG A 110 -21.26 0.75 -14.62
N GLY A 111 -22.33 1.55 -14.68
CA GLY A 111 -23.38 1.43 -15.70
C GLY A 111 -23.03 2.22 -16.94
N GLY A 112 -21.93 1.86 -17.62
CA GLY A 112 -21.51 2.46 -18.89
C GLY A 112 -20.70 3.75 -18.78
N ALA A 113 -20.40 4.26 -17.57
CA ALA A 113 -19.42 5.32 -17.40
C ALA A 113 -17.99 4.79 -17.63
N THR A 114 -17.18 5.57 -18.33
CA THR A 114 -15.77 5.26 -18.60
C THR A 114 -14.93 5.37 -17.33
N ASP A 115 -13.77 4.71 -17.28
CA ASP A 115 -12.85 4.78 -16.13
C ASP A 115 -12.42 6.22 -15.82
N GLN A 116 -12.34 7.07 -16.84
CA GLN A 116 -11.99 8.49 -16.69
C GLN A 116 -13.10 9.29 -16.01
N GLU A 117 -14.37 9.05 -16.38
CA GLU A 117 -15.53 9.71 -15.76
C GLU A 117 -15.68 9.28 -14.30
N TRP A 118 -15.47 7.99 -14.02
CA TRP A 118 -15.44 7.46 -12.66
C TRP A 118 -14.35 8.08 -11.80
N THR A 119 -13.15 8.21 -12.35
CA THR A 119 -12.02 8.82 -11.66
C THR A 119 -12.28 10.30 -11.39
N ALA A 120 -12.80 11.04 -12.38
CA ALA A 120 -13.11 12.46 -12.23
C ALA A 120 -14.20 12.72 -11.19
N LEU A 121 -15.26 11.89 -11.13
CA LEU A 121 -16.29 11.97 -10.11
C LEU A 121 -15.70 11.72 -8.72
N THR A 122 -14.91 10.66 -8.56
CA THR A 122 -14.31 10.28 -7.28
C THR A 122 -13.34 11.35 -6.76
N VAL A 123 -12.45 11.85 -7.62
CA VAL A 123 -11.52 12.93 -7.27
C VAL A 123 -12.26 14.22 -6.92
N GLY A 124 -13.28 14.59 -7.72
CA GLY A 124 -14.11 15.76 -7.44
C GLY A 124 -14.85 15.67 -6.10
N MET A 125 -15.25 14.46 -5.69
CA MET A 125 -15.86 14.20 -4.39
C MET A 125 -14.87 14.22 -3.21
N LEU A 126 -13.63 13.79 -3.42
CA LEU A 126 -12.59 13.91 -2.39
C LEU A 126 -12.17 15.37 -2.17
N GLU A 127 -11.94 16.13 -3.25
CA GLU A 127 -11.59 17.56 -3.15
C GLU A 127 -12.67 18.40 -2.48
N ALA A 128 -13.92 18.02 -2.72
CA ALA A 128 -15.11 18.61 -2.14
C ALA A 128 -15.18 18.53 -0.62
N VAL A 129 -14.83 17.37 -0.03
CA VAL A 129 -14.77 17.19 1.43
C VAL A 129 -13.51 17.81 2.03
N GLY A 130 -12.63 18.39 1.21
CA GLY A 130 -11.39 19.06 1.64
C GLY A 130 -10.19 18.13 1.70
N VAL A 131 -10.28 16.91 1.14
CA VAL A 131 -9.14 16.01 0.98
C VAL A 131 -8.25 16.54 -0.14
N GLN A 132 -7.00 16.84 0.18
CA GLN A 132 -6.02 17.27 -0.81
C GLN A 132 -5.39 16.06 -1.49
N THR A 133 -5.14 16.20 -2.79
CA THR A 133 -4.38 15.23 -3.57
C THR A 133 -3.08 15.86 -4.06
N GLU A 134 -2.05 15.03 -4.22
CA GLU A 134 -0.78 15.40 -4.79
C GLU A 134 -0.36 14.32 -5.80
N ARG A 135 -0.14 14.71 -7.06
CA ARG A 135 0.25 13.80 -8.15
C ARG A 135 -0.70 12.59 -8.35
N GLY A 136 -1.98 12.77 -8.06
CA GLY A 136 -3.00 11.71 -8.19
C GLY A 136 -3.20 10.84 -6.94
N PHE A 137 -2.45 11.08 -5.86
CA PHE A 137 -2.58 10.37 -4.59
C PHE A 137 -3.18 11.27 -3.52
N VAL A 138 -3.89 10.70 -2.56
CA VAL A 138 -4.36 11.42 -1.38
C VAL A 138 -3.15 11.78 -0.52
N LYS A 139 -3.03 13.06 -0.17
CA LYS A 139 -1.98 13.52 0.73
C LYS A 139 -2.29 13.04 2.14
N VAL A 140 -1.39 12.26 2.72
CA VAL A 140 -1.49 11.74 4.08
C VAL A 140 -0.30 12.14 4.95
N ASP A 141 -0.50 12.18 6.27
CA ASP A 141 0.57 12.28 7.27
C ASP A 141 1.12 10.90 7.67
N ALA A 142 1.99 10.86 8.69
CA ALA A 142 2.60 9.62 9.18
C ALA A 142 1.59 8.62 9.79
N ASP A 143 0.42 9.10 10.22
CA ASP A 143 -0.67 8.25 10.73
C ASP A 143 -1.67 7.90 9.61
N LEU A 144 -1.30 8.14 8.35
CA LEU A 144 -2.13 7.91 7.16
C LEU A 144 -3.42 8.76 7.13
N ARG A 145 -3.40 9.88 7.87
CA ARG A 145 -4.52 10.81 7.96
C ARG A 145 -4.45 11.81 6.83
N SER A 146 -5.58 12.05 6.16
CA SER A 146 -5.68 13.09 5.14
C SER A 146 -5.67 14.50 5.76
N THR A 147 -5.79 15.52 4.90
CA THR A 147 -6.02 16.91 5.34
C THR A 147 -7.31 17.12 6.14
N VAL A 148 -8.22 16.15 6.11
CA VAL A 148 -9.44 16.14 6.92
C VAL A 148 -9.23 15.18 8.10
N PRO A 149 -9.30 15.66 9.37
CA PRO A 149 -8.82 14.89 10.52
C PRO A 149 -9.46 13.52 10.80
N HIS A 150 -10.64 13.26 10.22
CA HIS A 150 -11.40 12.02 10.42
C HIS A 150 -11.47 11.17 9.14
N ILE A 151 -10.73 11.54 8.10
CA ILE A 151 -10.60 10.79 6.85
C ILE A 151 -9.15 10.32 6.74
N PHE A 152 -8.99 9.02 6.53
CA PHE A 152 -7.72 8.33 6.35
C PHE A 152 -7.67 7.74 4.94
N ALA A 153 -6.47 7.57 4.40
CA ALA A 153 -6.26 6.92 3.11
C ALA A 153 -5.10 5.92 3.22
N ILE A 154 -5.29 4.73 2.65
CA ILE A 154 -4.33 3.62 2.70
C ILE A 154 -4.22 2.97 1.32
N GLY A 155 -3.21 2.13 1.13
CA GLY A 155 -2.96 1.40 -0.11
C GLY A 155 -2.57 2.31 -1.27
N ASP A 156 -3.00 1.92 -2.47
CA ASP A 156 -2.58 2.56 -3.72
C ASP A 156 -3.03 4.02 -3.81
N VAL A 157 -4.16 4.37 -3.20
CA VAL A 157 -4.65 5.76 -3.17
C VAL A 157 -3.78 6.68 -2.30
N ALA A 158 -3.02 6.11 -1.35
CA ALA A 158 -2.12 6.84 -0.46
C ALA A 158 -0.68 6.97 -1.02
N GLY A 159 -0.43 6.49 -2.24
CA GLY A 159 0.88 6.61 -2.90
C GLY A 159 1.72 5.33 -2.92
N PRO A 160 2.88 5.40 -3.61
CA PRO A 160 3.76 4.26 -3.78
C PRO A 160 4.43 3.80 -2.46
N PRO A 161 4.88 2.54 -2.39
CA PRO A 161 4.73 1.49 -3.41
C PRO A 161 3.32 0.89 -3.42
N MET A 162 2.80 0.63 -4.62
CA MET A 162 1.46 0.06 -4.83
C MET A 162 1.52 -1.46 -4.69
N LEU A 163 1.57 -1.93 -3.45
CA LEU A 163 1.75 -3.33 -3.08
C LEU A 163 0.68 -3.75 -2.06
N ALA A 164 0.15 -4.97 -2.22
CA ALA A 164 -0.94 -5.45 -1.38
C ALA A 164 -0.56 -5.53 0.11
N HIS A 165 0.63 -6.05 0.42
CA HIS A 165 1.13 -6.13 1.81
C HIS A 165 1.39 -4.77 2.44
N LYS A 166 1.75 -3.75 1.65
CA LYS A 166 1.80 -2.34 2.10
C LYS A 166 0.42 -1.86 2.54
N ALA A 167 -0.59 -2.05 1.67
CA ALA A 167 -1.97 -1.66 1.97
C ALA A 167 -2.54 -2.39 3.21
N MET A 168 -2.23 -3.68 3.35
CA MET A 168 -2.66 -4.47 4.52
C MET A 168 -2.06 -3.94 5.83
N HIS A 169 -0.75 -3.63 5.84
CA HIS A 169 -0.09 -3.11 7.05
C HIS A 169 -0.57 -1.69 7.39
N GLU A 170 -0.75 -0.82 6.39
CA GLU A 170 -1.36 0.50 6.56
C GLU A 170 -2.78 0.43 7.14
N GLY A 171 -3.58 -0.56 6.72
CA GLY A 171 -4.91 -0.81 7.28
C GLY A 171 -4.87 -1.14 8.77
N VAL A 172 -3.93 -2.01 9.18
CA VAL A 172 -3.71 -2.33 10.60
C VAL A 172 -3.29 -1.08 11.37
N GLN A 173 -2.32 -0.31 10.85
CA GLN A 173 -1.84 0.94 11.46
C GLN A 173 -2.99 1.92 11.72
N VAL A 174 -3.87 2.15 10.74
CA VAL A 174 -5.03 3.06 10.90
C VAL A 174 -5.99 2.53 11.96
N VAL A 175 -6.30 1.23 11.96
CA VAL A 175 -7.23 0.66 12.95
C VAL A 175 -6.66 0.74 14.36
N GLU A 176 -5.37 0.46 14.55
CA GLU A 176 -4.68 0.61 15.84
C GLU A 176 -4.69 2.07 16.32
N HIS A 177 -4.40 3.01 15.41
CA HIS A 177 -4.47 4.44 15.69
C HIS A 177 -5.86 4.87 16.17
N LEU A 178 -6.91 4.44 15.48
CA LEU A 178 -8.30 4.72 15.83
C LEU A 178 -8.71 4.10 17.16
N ALA A 179 -8.15 2.94 17.49
CA ALA A 179 -8.34 2.27 18.77
C ALA A 179 -7.52 2.90 19.92
N GLY A 180 -6.68 3.91 19.65
CA GLY A 180 -5.78 4.50 20.63
C GLY A 180 -4.70 3.55 21.11
N ARG A 181 -4.32 2.58 20.27
CA ARG A 181 -3.25 1.62 20.54
C ARG A 181 -1.91 2.13 20.00
N PRO A 182 -0.77 1.64 20.53
CA PRO A 182 0.51 1.82 19.87
C PRO A 182 0.42 1.32 18.42
N THR A 183 0.97 2.08 17.50
CA THR A 183 0.99 1.77 16.08
C THR A 183 2.39 1.33 15.66
N HIS A 184 2.45 0.54 14.59
CA HIS A 184 3.69 0.24 13.87
C HIS A 184 3.66 0.97 12.52
N PRO A 185 4.30 2.14 12.40
CA PRO A 185 4.29 2.89 11.14
C PRO A 185 4.96 2.14 10.01
N VAL A 186 4.34 2.19 8.83
CA VAL A 186 4.90 1.61 7.61
C VAL A 186 6.08 2.44 7.13
N ASP A 187 7.27 1.85 7.06
CA ASP A 187 8.40 2.45 6.35
C ASP A 187 8.35 2.08 4.87
N ALA A 188 7.88 3.03 4.04
CA ALA A 188 7.76 2.85 2.59
C ALA A 188 9.12 2.59 1.88
N THR A 189 10.25 2.88 2.53
CA THR A 189 11.58 2.63 1.98
C THR A 189 12.05 1.19 2.19
N PHE A 190 11.42 0.44 3.10
CA PHE A 190 11.79 -0.94 3.46
C PHE A 190 10.63 -1.92 3.34
N ILE A 191 9.91 -1.85 2.22
CA ILE A 191 8.88 -2.83 1.85
C ILE A 191 9.47 -3.81 0.83
N PRO A 192 9.39 -5.14 1.06
CA PRO A 192 9.87 -6.11 0.09
C PRO A 192 9.07 -6.01 -1.21
N ASN A 193 9.77 -6.02 -2.34
CA ASN A 193 9.17 -5.99 -3.67
C ASN A 193 9.55 -7.26 -4.42
N CYS A 194 8.54 -8.03 -4.82
CA CYS A 194 8.66 -9.37 -5.37
C CYS A 194 8.06 -9.44 -6.77
N THR A 195 8.83 -9.94 -7.74
CA THR A 195 8.38 -10.27 -9.09
C THR A 195 8.46 -11.78 -9.30
N TYR A 196 7.31 -12.38 -9.54
CA TYR A 196 7.14 -13.83 -9.71
C TYR A 196 7.43 -14.30 -11.14
N CYS A 197 8.57 -13.85 -11.69
CA CYS A 197 9.11 -14.34 -12.96
C CYS A 197 10.05 -15.54 -12.74
N GLN A 198 10.60 -16.10 -13.82
CA GLN A 198 11.62 -17.15 -13.75
C GLN A 198 12.92 -16.66 -14.43
N PRO A 199 14.06 -16.57 -13.69
CA PRO A 199 14.18 -16.71 -12.23
C PRO A 199 13.41 -15.62 -11.47
N GLN A 200 13.03 -15.88 -10.23
CA GLN A 200 12.30 -14.93 -9.39
C GLN A 200 13.19 -13.74 -9.04
N VAL A 201 12.58 -12.58 -8.78
CA VAL A 201 13.30 -11.37 -8.34
C VAL A 201 12.65 -10.82 -7.08
N ALA A 202 13.45 -10.59 -6.05
CA ALA A 202 13.00 -9.93 -4.83
C ALA A 202 14.00 -8.86 -4.39
N SER A 203 13.51 -7.76 -3.81
CA SER A 203 14.37 -6.68 -3.35
C SER A 203 13.78 -5.97 -2.14
N ILE A 204 14.66 -5.36 -1.34
CA ILE A 204 14.29 -4.51 -0.21
C ILE A 204 15.31 -3.36 -0.08
N GLY A 205 14.84 -2.19 0.35
CA GLY A 205 15.69 -1.07 0.67
C GLY A 205 16.32 -0.38 -0.54
N MET A 206 17.52 0.17 -0.34
CA MET A 206 18.20 0.99 -1.34
C MET A 206 19.03 0.15 -2.31
N THR A 207 19.04 0.55 -3.58
CA THR A 207 20.07 0.10 -4.52
C THR A 207 21.40 0.76 -4.17
N GLU A 208 22.52 0.21 -4.66
CA GLU A 208 23.84 0.84 -4.48
C GLU A 208 23.85 2.30 -4.96
N ALA A 209 23.29 2.56 -6.14
CA ALA A 209 23.23 3.92 -6.69
C ALA A 209 22.45 4.86 -5.76
N LYS A 210 21.26 4.45 -5.29
CA LYS A 210 20.45 5.26 -4.36
C LYS A 210 21.13 5.47 -3.01
N ALA A 211 21.82 4.45 -2.49
CA ALA A 211 22.55 4.56 -1.24
C ALA A 211 23.72 5.57 -1.36
N ARG A 212 24.47 5.52 -2.47
CA ARG A 212 25.53 6.50 -2.76
C ARG A 212 24.95 7.91 -2.96
N GLU A 213 23.83 8.06 -3.67
CA GLU A 213 23.12 9.34 -3.84
C GLU A 213 22.62 9.93 -2.51
N ALA A 214 22.19 9.07 -1.57
CA ALA A 214 21.83 9.45 -0.21
C ALA A 214 23.05 9.81 0.68
N GLY A 215 24.28 9.70 0.18
CA GLY A 215 25.51 10.08 0.89
C GLY A 215 26.12 8.98 1.76
N TYR A 216 25.64 7.74 1.66
CA TYR A 216 26.25 6.61 2.36
C TYR A 216 27.59 6.22 1.72
N SER A 217 28.56 5.87 2.56
CA SER A 217 29.73 5.11 2.12
C SER A 217 29.33 3.65 2.11
N VAL A 218 29.32 3.00 0.95
CA VAL A 218 28.74 1.64 0.84
C VAL A 218 29.77 0.57 0.56
N LYS A 219 29.60 -0.59 1.19
CA LYS A 219 30.18 -1.88 0.81
C LYS A 219 29.10 -2.68 0.09
N VAL A 220 29.48 -3.36 -0.99
CA VAL A 220 28.55 -4.14 -1.81
C VAL A 220 29.14 -5.50 -2.07
N SER A 221 28.32 -6.53 -1.91
CA SER A 221 28.67 -7.91 -2.16
C SER A 221 27.62 -8.58 -3.00
N GLN A 222 28.04 -9.43 -3.93
CA GLN A 222 27.17 -10.22 -4.79
C GLN A 222 27.69 -11.65 -4.85
N PHE A 223 26.85 -12.60 -4.46
CA PHE A 223 27.17 -14.02 -4.46
C PHE A 223 26.27 -14.78 -5.46
N PRO A 224 26.84 -15.56 -6.41
CA PRO A 224 26.06 -16.24 -7.43
C PRO A 224 25.46 -17.55 -6.91
N PHE A 225 24.24 -17.89 -7.34
CA PHE A 225 23.60 -19.14 -6.92
C PHE A 225 24.38 -20.39 -7.35
N VAL A 226 25.17 -20.34 -8.43
CA VAL A 226 26.04 -21.45 -8.86
C VAL A 226 27.04 -21.91 -7.78
N GLY A 227 27.40 -21.05 -6.83
CA GLY A 227 28.24 -21.39 -5.67
C GLY A 227 27.51 -22.13 -4.55
N VAL A 228 26.17 -22.22 -4.62
CA VAL A 228 25.34 -22.91 -3.61
C VAL A 228 25.05 -24.35 -4.02
N GLY A 229 25.50 -25.32 -3.22
CA GLY A 229 25.28 -26.74 -3.50
C GLY A 229 23.80 -27.13 -3.67
N LYS A 230 22.90 -26.50 -2.91
CA LYS A 230 21.45 -26.74 -3.04
C LYS A 230 20.91 -26.33 -4.42
N SER A 231 21.36 -25.20 -4.96
CA SER A 231 20.88 -24.68 -6.25
C SER A 231 21.29 -25.62 -7.40
N VAL A 232 22.53 -26.13 -7.33
CA VAL A 232 23.06 -27.14 -8.26
C VAL A 232 22.26 -28.43 -8.17
N ALA A 233 21.95 -28.88 -6.95
CA ALA A 233 21.20 -30.12 -6.73
C ALA A 233 19.77 -30.08 -7.28
N ILE A 234 19.13 -28.91 -7.32
CA ILE A 234 17.78 -28.73 -7.89
C ILE A 234 17.79 -28.30 -9.37
N GLY A 235 18.98 -28.04 -9.94
CA GLY A 235 19.12 -27.60 -11.33
C GLY A 235 18.75 -26.13 -11.58
N GLU A 236 18.72 -25.30 -10.53
CA GLU A 236 18.34 -23.87 -10.60
C GLU A 236 19.51 -22.98 -10.16
N THR A 237 20.56 -22.89 -10.98
CA THR A 237 21.80 -22.18 -10.64
C THR A 237 21.84 -20.73 -11.09
N GLU A 238 20.80 -20.26 -11.78
CA GLU A 238 20.74 -18.92 -12.34
C GLU A 238 20.53 -17.86 -11.25
N GLY A 239 21.24 -16.74 -11.39
CA GLY A 239 21.06 -15.57 -10.54
C GLY A 239 22.07 -15.43 -9.39
N TRP A 240 21.74 -14.57 -8.43
CA TRP A 240 22.63 -14.11 -7.37
C TRP A 240 21.86 -13.45 -6.22
N VAL A 241 22.50 -13.36 -5.06
CA VAL A 241 22.12 -12.50 -3.94
C VAL A 241 23.09 -11.32 -3.87
N LYS A 242 22.58 -10.10 -3.71
CA LYS A 242 23.37 -8.89 -3.52
C LYS A 242 22.95 -8.18 -2.24
N ILE A 243 23.92 -7.80 -1.43
CA ILE A 243 23.74 -7.00 -0.22
C ILE A 243 24.50 -5.69 -0.38
N VAL A 244 23.83 -4.57 -0.07
CA VAL A 244 24.40 -3.24 0.04
C VAL A 244 24.41 -2.88 1.52
N SER A 245 25.57 -2.54 2.07
CA SER A 245 25.73 -2.22 3.50
C SER A 245 26.48 -0.90 3.69
N ASP A 246 26.18 -0.17 4.76
CA ASP A 246 26.94 0.99 5.19
C ASP A 246 28.33 0.59 5.68
N ALA A 247 29.35 1.29 5.18
CA ALA A 247 30.74 0.98 5.47
C ALA A 247 31.16 1.39 6.89
N ARG A 248 30.43 2.30 7.53
CA ARG A 248 30.80 2.85 8.84
C ARG A 248 30.23 2.00 9.98
N TYR A 249 28.97 1.62 9.91
CA TYR A 249 28.26 0.91 10.97
C TYR A 249 27.85 -0.51 10.60
N GLY A 250 27.99 -0.93 9.34
CA GLY A 250 27.64 -2.27 8.90
C GLY A 250 26.13 -2.49 8.73
N GLU A 251 25.31 -1.45 8.85
CA GLU A 251 23.88 -1.51 8.60
C GLU A 251 23.66 -2.05 7.19
N ILE A 252 22.83 -3.07 7.03
CA ILE A 252 22.36 -3.46 5.69
C ILE A 252 21.54 -2.27 5.19
N LEU A 253 21.77 -1.73 3.99
CA LEU A 253 21.01 -0.60 3.42
C LEU A 253 19.99 -1.06 2.38
N GLY A 254 20.25 -2.19 1.75
CA GLY A 254 19.31 -2.85 0.85
C GLY A 254 19.86 -4.17 0.35
N ALA A 255 18.99 -4.96 -0.27
CA ALA A 255 19.36 -6.23 -0.83
C ALA A 255 18.51 -6.56 -2.05
N THR A 256 19.05 -7.43 -2.91
CA THR A 256 18.36 -7.92 -4.10
C THR A 256 18.72 -9.38 -4.31
N ILE A 257 17.71 -10.21 -4.54
CA ILE A 257 17.86 -11.62 -4.85
C ILE A 257 17.25 -11.85 -6.24
N VAL A 258 18.02 -12.47 -7.11
CA VAL A 258 17.56 -12.99 -8.40
C VAL A 258 17.87 -14.48 -8.37
N GLY A 259 16.89 -15.37 -8.46
CA GLY A 259 17.17 -16.81 -8.42
C GLY A 259 16.01 -17.65 -7.88
N PRO A 260 16.28 -18.91 -7.51
CA PRO A 260 15.27 -19.82 -6.96
C PRO A 260 14.73 -19.29 -5.62
N GLU A 261 13.41 -19.35 -5.45
CA GLU A 261 12.72 -18.96 -4.20
C GLU A 261 13.08 -17.55 -3.67
N ALA A 262 13.47 -16.62 -4.56
CA ALA A 262 13.86 -15.26 -4.17
C ALA A 262 12.78 -14.56 -3.34
N THR A 263 11.50 -14.78 -3.67
CA THR A 263 10.36 -14.15 -2.97
C THR A 263 10.17 -14.68 -1.57
N GLU A 264 10.66 -15.88 -1.26
CA GLU A 264 10.66 -16.44 0.08
C GLU A 264 11.92 -16.02 0.85
N LEU A 265 13.09 -16.13 0.21
CA LEU A 265 14.40 -15.83 0.79
C LEU A 265 14.54 -14.37 1.26
N ILE A 266 13.90 -13.41 0.59
CA ILE A 266 14.00 -11.99 0.93
C ILE A 266 13.53 -11.68 2.36
N HIS A 267 12.68 -12.51 2.95
CA HIS A 267 12.11 -12.29 4.28
C HIS A 267 13.15 -12.42 5.40
N GLU A 268 14.25 -13.15 5.19
CA GLU A 268 15.39 -13.15 6.12
C GLU A 268 15.99 -11.74 6.23
N LEU A 269 16.13 -11.06 5.10
CA LEU A 269 16.66 -9.70 5.03
C LEU A 269 15.64 -8.66 5.53
N VAL A 270 14.33 -8.91 5.37
CA VAL A 270 13.27 -8.12 6.03
C VAL A 270 13.42 -8.20 7.54
N LEU A 271 13.57 -9.41 8.09
CA LEU A 271 13.76 -9.64 9.52
C LEU A 271 15.04 -8.97 10.02
N ALA A 272 16.16 -9.18 9.32
CA ALA A 272 17.45 -8.59 9.68
C ALA A 272 17.36 -7.06 9.77
N ARG A 273 16.73 -6.41 8.78
CA ARG A 273 16.52 -4.96 8.81
C ARG A 273 15.59 -4.49 9.90
N THR A 274 14.50 -5.22 10.13
CA THR A 274 13.53 -4.87 11.18
C THR A 274 14.16 -4.96 12.57
N ALA A 275 15.10 -5.88 12.76
CA ALA A 275 15.87 -6.04 13.99
C ALA A 275 17.18 -5.22 14.01
N GLU A 276 17.39 -4.34 13.02
CA GLU A 276 18.59 -3.50 12.88
C GLU A 276 19.92 -4.28 12.86
N LEU A 277 19.89 -5.52 12.36
CA LEU A 277 21.07 -6.35 12.25
C LEU A 277 22.03 -5.82 11.19
N THR A 278 23.31 -5.96 11.49
CA THR A 278 24.42 -5.68 10.59
C THR A 278 24.72 -6.89 9.68
N ALA A 279 25.46 -6.65 8.60
CA ALA A 279 25.96 -7.74 7.76
C ALA A 279 26.85 -8.73 8.55
N ASP A 280 27.62 -8.25 9.52
CA ASP A 280 28.47 -9.07 10.39
C ASP A 280 27.64 -9.98 11.31
N GLU A 281 26.53 -9.48 11.85
CA GLU A 281 25.61 -10.30 12.65
C GLU A 281 24.93 -11.39 11.82
N LEU A 282 24.65 -11.16 10.53
CA LEU A 282 24.21 -12.22 9.62
C LEU A 282 25.29 -13.29 9.42
N VAL A 283 26.57 -12.90 9.34
CA VAL A 283 27.70 -13.85 9.22
C VAL A 283 27.80 -14.75 10.45
N GLY A 284 27.51 -14.23 11.64
CA GLY A 284 27.50 -14.99 12.90
C GLY A 284 26.39 -16.04 13.00
N MET A 285 25.41 -16.04 12.08
CA MET A 285 24.32 -17.01 12.08
C MET A 285 24.72 -18.34 11.44
N VAL A 286 24.12 -19.42 11.94
CA VAL A 286 24.29 -20.75 11.34
C VAL A 286 23.20 -20.98 10.30
N HIS A 287 23.56 -20.83 9.03
CA HIS A 287 22.70 -21.22 7.91
C HIS A 287 22.77 -22.74 7.71
N ALA A 288 21.60 -23.37 7.55
CA ALA A 288 21.53 -24.81 7.36
C ALA A 288 22.11 -25.21 5.99
N HIS A 289 22.86 -26.32 5.96
CA HIS A 289 23.42 -26.89 4.74
C HIS A 289 22.75 -28.23 4.38
N PRO A 290 22.39 -28.49 3.10
CA PRO A 290 22.40 -27.55 1.98
C PRO A 290 21.06 -26.78 1.89
N THR A 291 21.09 -25.44 1.84
CA THR A 291 19.92 -24.58 1.60
C THR A 291 20.22 -23.42 0.65
N LEU A 292 19.18 -22.83 0.05
CA LEU A 292 19.34 -21.65 -0.80
C LEU A 292 19.73 -20.40 0.00
N SER A 293 19.33 -20.33 1.28
CA SER A 293 19.67 -19.24 2.20
C SER A 293 21.19 -19.09 2.43
N GLU A 294 21.98 -20.14 2.17
CA GLU A 294 23.45 -20.04 2.20
C GLU A 294 23.97 -18.94 1.24
N ALA A 295 23.26 -18.63 0.15
CA ALA A 295 23.62 -17.50 -0.71
C ALA A 295 23.56 -16.14 0.00
N ILE A 296 22.65 -15.97 0.97
CA ILE A 296 22.55 -14.75 1.77
C ILE A 296 23.74 -14.67 2.73
N HIS A 297 24.09 -15.78 3.38
CA HIS A 297 25.26 -15.86 4.27
C HIS A 297 26.56 -15.56 3.53
N GLU A 298 26.77 -16.15 2.36
CA GLU A 298 27.94 -15.90 1.52
C GLU A 298 27.97 -14.47 0.97
N ALA A 299 26.81 -13.91 0.61
CA ALA A 299 26.72 -12.50 0.24
C ALA A 299 27.06 -11.59 1.42
N ALA A 300 26.66 -11.92 2.66
CA ALA A 300 27.00 -11.17 3.86
C ALA A 300 28.51 -11.23 4.15
N LEU A 301 29.11 -12.43 4.10
CA LEU A 301 30.56 -12.63 4.19
C LEU A 301 31.33 -11.81 3.15
N GLY A 302 30.81 -11.74 1.92
CA GLY A 302 31.41 -10.98 0.84
C GLY A 302 31.37 -9.46 1.04
N VAL A 303 30.56 -8.92 1.97
CA VAL A 303 30.55 -7.48 2.29
C VAL A 303 31.94 -7.04 2.78
N ASP A 304 32.64 -7.90 3.51
CA ASP A 304 34.02 -7.70 3.97
C ASP A 304 35.06 -8.48 3.15
N GLY A 305 34.66 -9.05 2.01
CA GLY A 305 35.55 -9.76 1.09
C GLY A 305 35.99 -11.15 1.57
N LEU A 306 35.18 -11.81 2.40
CA LEU A 306 35.49 -13.12 3.01
C LEU A 306 34.53 -14.26 2.62
N PRO A 307 33.98 -14.35 1.39
CA PRO A 307 33.14 -15.49 1.02
C PRO A 307 33.95 -16.79 1.03
N LEU A 308 33.32 -17.91 1.40
CA LEU A 308 33.98 -19.21 1.56
C LEU A 308 33.84 -20.08 0.31
N HIS A 309 32.78 -19.91 -0.48
CA HIS A 309 32.42 -20.82 -1.58
C HIS A 309 32.27 -20.12 -2.94
N ILE A 310 33.39 -19.61 -3.49
CA ILE A 310 33.41 -18.90 -4.80
C ILE A 310 33.95 -19.75 -5.95
#